data_AF-A0A2E5AZN7-F1
#
_entry.id   AF-A0A2E5AZN7-F1
#
_cell.length_a   1.000
_cell.length_b   1.000
_cell.length_c   1.000
_cell.angle_alpha   90.00
_cell.angle_beta   90.00
_cell.angle_gamma   90.00
#
_symmetry.space_group_name_H-M   'P 1'
#
loop_
_entity.id
_entity.type
_entity.pdbx_description
1 polymer ?
#
loop_
_entity_poly.entity_id
_entity_poly.type
_entity_poly.pdbx_seq_one_letter_code
_entity_poly.pdbx_strand_id
1 'polypeptide(L)'
;MENFNLINIFAFGFFTVILGMQAENVKHFRNTAKFKPSDWDEAFPSLLNLSNILGVLIGITYLIYYGISVVWWAPFVLFLIAGVFQKIFGAIKTPYKFFICRIGIIIWPLLAFLMFYTIPLNS
;
A
#
# COMPACT_ATOMS: atom_id res chain seq x y z
N MET A 1 -11.73 24.68 -10.83
CA MET A 1 -10.50 24.02 -10.38
C MET A 1 -10.94 22.76 -9.67
N GLU A 2 -10.79 21.61 -10.30
CA GLU A 2 -11.08 20.31 -9.70
C GLU A 2 -10.22 20.18 -8.44
N ASN A 3 -10.86 20.13 -7.27
CA ASN A 3 -10.15 20.00 -6.01
C ASN A 3 -9.52 18.59 -5.98
N PHE A 4 -8.23 18.50 -6.27
CA PHE A 4 -7.42 17.34 -5.92
C PHE A 4 -7.63 17.08 -4.42
N ASN A 5 -8.34 16.00 -4.11
CA ASN A 5 -8.66 15.69 -2.73
C ASN A 5 -7.36 15.28 -2.03
N LEU A 6 -6.82 16.15 -1.18
CA LEU A 6 -5.56 15.89 -0.46
C LEU A 6 -5.64 14.58 0.33
N ILE A 7 -6.81 14.28 0.92
CA ILE A 7 -7.04 13.04 1.67
C ILE A 7 -6.78 11.83 0.79
N ASN A 8 -7.24 11.88 -0.46
CA ASN A 8 -7.07 10.83 -1.44
C ASN A 8 -5.59 10.62 -1.81
N ILE A 9 -4.84 11.71 -2.04
CA ILE A 9 -3.40 11.68 -2.34
C ILE A 9 -2.63 11.07 -1.16
N PHE A 10 -2.90 11.52 0.06
CA PHE A 10 -2.26 10.97 1.26
C PHE A 10 -2.61 9.49 1.46
N ALA A 11 -3.89 9.12 1.28
CA ALA A 11 -4.32 7.73 1.40
C ALA A 11 -3.60 6.82 0.41
N PHE A 12 -3.50 7.24 -0.86
CA PHE A 12 -2.77 6.52 -1.90
C PHE A 12 -1.26 6.44 -1.59
N GLY A 13 -0.66 7.54 -1.14
CA GLY A 13 0.73 7.59 -0.71
C GLY A 13 1.03 6.59 0.42
N PHE A 14 0.25 6.61 1.50
CA PHE A 14 0.42 5.67 2.61
C PHE A 14 0.11 4.23 2.22
N PHE A 15 -0.90 4.02 1.38
CA PHE A 15 -1.23 2.69 0.85
C PHE A 15 -0.03 2.07 0.12
N THR A 16 0.61 2.83 -0.78
CA THR A 16 1.78 2.34 -1.51
C THR A 16 3.00 2.15 -0.62
N VAL A 17 3.18 2.93 0.44
CA VAL A 17 4.22 2.71 1.45
C VAL A 17 4.00 1.38 2.17
N ILE A 18 2.78 1.09 2.62
CA ILE A 18 2.49 -0.15 3.34
C ILE A 18 2.74 -1.37 2.45
N LEU A 19 2.28 -1.34 1.20
CA LEU A 19 2.52 -2.43 0.26
C LEU A 19 4.02 -2.59 -0.06
N GLY A 20 4.74 -1.48 -0.25
CA GLY A 20 6.19 -1.49 -0.45
C GLY A 20 6.92 -2.12 0.74
N MET A 21 6.56 -1.75 1.97
CA MET A 21 7.12 -2.34 3.18
C MET A 21 6.78 -3.83 3.31
N GLN A 22 5.57 -4.26 2.94
CA GLN A 22 5.23 -5.68 2.93
C GLN A 22 6.09 -6.44 1.90
N ALA A 23 6.23 -5.91 0.68
CA ALA A 23 7.02 -6.52 -0.40
C ALA A 23 8.50 -6.71 -0.02
N GLU A 24 9.12 -5.70 0.58
CA GLU A 24 10.52 -5.76 1.01
C GLU A 24 10.73 -6.77 2.15
N ASN A 25 9.81 -6.80 3.12
CA ASN A 25 10.00 -7.59 4.33
C ASN A 25 9.57 -9.07 4.18
N VAL A 26 8.81 -9.45 3.14
CA VAL A 26 8.50 -10.86 2.83
C VAL A 26 9.77 -11.71 2.71
N LYS A 27 10.81 -11.19 2.03
CA LYS A 27 12.11 -11.88 1.90
C LYS A 27 12.82 -12.00 3.24
N HIS A 28 12.74 -10.95 4.07
CA HIS A 28 13.34 -10.94 5.39
C HIS A 28 12.68 -11.97 6.32
N PHE A 29 11.35 -12.06 6.30
CA PHE A 29 10.61 -12.99 7.17
C PHE A 29 10.75 -14.45 6.77
N ARG A 30 10.85 -14.74 5.46
CA ARG A 30 11.13 -16.09 4.96
C ARG A 30 12.47 -16.64 5.50
N ASN A 31 13.46 -15.76 5.69
CA ASN A 31 14.78 -16.16 6.19
C ASN A 31 14.83 -16.27 7.74
N THR A 32 14.04 -15.48 8.47
CA THR A 32 14.01 -15.51 9.95
C THR A 32 13.10 -16.59 10.53
N ALA A 33 12.08 -17.06 9.81
CA ALA A 33 11.19 -18.15 10.25
C ALA A 33 11.93 -19.48 10.50
N LYS A 34 13.19 -19.62 10.03
CA LYS A 34 14.04 -20.80 10.26
C LYS A 34 14.47 -20.99 11.73
N PHE A 35 14.33 -19.99 12.60
CA PHE A 35 14.96 -20.02 13.94
C PHE A 35 14.02 -20.35 15.11
N LYS A 36 12.69 -20.30 14.94
CA LYS A 36 11.69 -20.88 15.86
C LYS A 36 10.29 -20.75 15.24
N PRO A 37 9.73 -21.81 14.64
CA PRO A 37 8.40 -21.72 14.05
C PRO A 37 7.36 -21.80 15.17
N SER A 38 6.57 -20.74 15.35
CA SER A 38 5.16 -20.96 15.71
C SER A 38 4.41 -21.26 14.41
N ASP A 39 3.33 -22.04 14.46
CA ASP A 39 2.54 -22.39 13.25
C ASP A 39 2.12 -21.14 12.43
N TRP A 40 1.96 -20.01 13.10
CA TRP A 40 1.64 -18.71 12.50
C TRP A 40 2.80 -18.05 11.76
N ASP A 41 4.04 -18.29 12.17
CA ASP A 41 5.23 -17.66 11.58
C ASP A 41 5.64 -18.29 10.24
N GLU A 42 5.22 -19.53 9.97
CA GLU A 42 5.43 -20.18 8.68
C GLU A 42 4.45 -19.68 7.61
N ALA A 43 3.19 -19.46 7.99
CA ALA A 43 2.14 -18.98 7.08
C ALA A 43 2.22 -17.46 6.82
N PHE A 44 2.81 -16.70 7.74
CA PHE A 44 2.81 -15.23 7.69
C PHE A 44 3.49 -14.63 6.44
N PRO A 45 4.66 -15.11 5.97
CA PRO A 45 5.26 -14.62 4.72
C PRO A 45 4.37 -14.86 3.49
N SER A 46 3.64 -15.99 3.47
CA SER A 46 2.69 -16.31 2.39
C SER A 46 1.47 -15.41 2.44
N LEU A 47 0.93 -15.16 3.64
CA LEU A 47 -0.17 -14.22 3.85
C LEU A 47 0.21 -12.78 3.47
N LEU A 48 1.42 -12.34 3.82
CA LEU A 48 1.95 -11.04 3.40
C LEU A 48 2.09 -10.94 1.87
N ASN A 49 2.52 -12.02 1.21
CA ASN A 49 2.63 -12.03 -0.24
C ASN A 49 1.26 -11.97 -0.91
N LEU A 50 0.28 -12.72 -0.40
CA LEU A 50 -1.12 -12.65 -0.86
C LEU A 50 -1.71 -11.25 -0.67
N SER A 51 -1.53 -10.67 0.54
CA SER A 51 -1.92 -9.31 0.88
C SER A 51 -1.32 -8.30 -0.10
N ASN A 52 -0.04 -8.44 -0.42
CA ASN A 52 0.63 -7.54 -1.35
C ASN A 52 0.10 -7.69 -2.79
N ILE A 53 -0.16 -8.91 -3.26
CA ILE A 53 -0.75 -9.15 -4.58
C ILE A 53 -2.14 -8.51 -4.68
N LEU A 54 -2.99 -8.73 -3.68
CA LEU A 54 -4.33 -8.13 -3.61
C LEU A 54 -4.26 -6.60 -3.54
N GLY A 55 -3.34 -6.07 -2.73
CA GLY A 55 -3.08 -4.64 -2.64
C GLY A 55 -2.66 -4.05 -3.98
N VAL A 56 -1.71 -4.66 -4.69
CA VAL A 56 -1.28 -4.17 -6.00
C VAL A 56 -2.43 -4.20 -7.00
N LEU A 57 -3.22 -5.29 -7.03
CA LEU A 57 -4.39 -5.39 -7.90
C LEU A 57 -5.40 -4.26 -7.62
N ILE A 58 -5.66 -3.98 -6.34
CA ILE A 58 -6.56 -2.90 -5.92
C ILE A 58 -5.98 -1.53 -6.28
N GLY A 59 -4.67 -1.33 -6.13
CA GLY A 59 -3.99 -0.09 -6.53
C GLY A 59 -4.06 0.16 -8.03
N ILE A 60 -3.91 -0.88 -8.86
CA ILE A 60 -4.04 -0.78 -10.32
C ILE A 60 -5.49 -0.46 -10.69
N THR A 61 -6.46 -1.19 -10.15
CA THR A 61 -7.90 -0.93 -10.37
C THR A 61 -8.26 0.51 -9.98
N TYR A 62 -7.75 0.97 -8.84
CA TYR A 62 -7.93 2.32 -8.37
C TYR A 62 -7.37 3.36 -9.35
N LEU A 63 -6.14 3.18 -9.84
CA LEU A 63 -5.52 4.11 -10.80
C LEU A 63 -6.30 4.19 -12.12
N ILE A 64 -6.76 3.04 -12.63
CA ILE A 64 -7.60 3.00 -13.84
C ILE A 64 -8.91 3.74 -13.58
N TYR A 65 -9.59 3.44 -12.48
CA TYR A 65 -10.85 4.07 -12.12
C TYR A 65 -10.69 5.59 -11.93
N TYR A 66 -9.65 6.05 -11.23
CA TYR A 66 -9.36 7.46 -11.04
C TYR A 66 -9.07 8.19 -12.36
N GLY A 67 -8.36 7.53 -13.28
CA GLY A 67 -8.09 8.07 -14.61
C GLY A 67 -9.33 8.25 -15.47
N ILE A 68 -10.31 7.34 -15.33
CA ILE A 68 -11.61 7.41 -16.01
C ILE A 68 -12.50 8.47 -15.34
N SER A 69 -12.54 8.52 -14.01
CA SER A 69 -13.47 9.36 -13.26
C SER A 69 -13.05 10.82 -13.13
N VAL A 70 -11.74 11.12 -13.12
CA VAL A 70 -11.22 12.48 -12.93
C VAL A 70 -10.59 12.96 -14.24
N VAL A 71 -9.40 12.47 -14.57
CA VAL A 71 -8.69 12.82 -15.81
C VAL A 71 -7.59 11.80 -16.13
N TRP A 72 -7.36 11.54 -17.42
CA TRP A 72 -6.45 10.48 -17.88
C TRP A 72 -4.99 10.63 -17.42
N TRP A 73 -4.52 11.85 -17.15
CA TRP A 73 -3.14 12.10 -16.73
C TRP A 73 -2.92 11.99 -15.21
N ALA A 74 -3.99 12.06 -14.41
CA ALA A 74 -3.91 12.05 -12.95
C ALA A 74 -3.25 10.79 -12.35
N PRO A 75 -3.50 9.57 -12.88
CA PRO A 75 -2.85 8.36 -12.39
C PRO A 75 -1.32 8.42 -12.43
N PHE A 76 -0.74 9.06 -13.46
CA PHE A 76 0.71 9.23 -13.55
C PHE A 76 1.26 10.15 -12.46
N VAL A 77 0.53 11.22 -12.12
CA VAL A 77 0.91 12.13 -11.04
C VAL A 77 0.80 11.45 -9.67
N LEU A 78 -0.29 10.69 -9.44
CA LEU A 78 -0.43 9.88 -8.22
C LEU A 78 0.70 8.86 -8.09
N PHE A 79 1.10 8.21 -9.19
CA PHE A 79 2.22 7.28 -9.21
C PHE A 79 3.56 7.96 -8.84
N LEU A 80 3.83 9.15 -9.38
CA LEU A 80 5.02 9.93 -9.01
C LEU A 80 5.03 10.32 -7.53
N ILE A 81 3.89 10.78 -7.01
CA ILE A 81 3.74 11.14 -5.60
C ILE A 81 3.94 9.92 -4.71
N ALA A 82 3.34 8.78 -5.05
CA ALA A 82 3.56 7.53 -4.33
C ALA A 82 5.04 7.13 -4.28
N GLY A 83 5.77 7.30 -5.38
CA GLY A 83 7.23 7.09 -5.41
C GLY A 83 7.99 7.99 -4.43
N VAL A 84 7.57 9.25 -4.27
CA VAL A 84 8.14 10.16 -3.26
C VAL A 84 7.84 9.66 -1.85
N PHE A 85 6.60 9.24 -1.57
CA PHE A 85 6.22 8.67 -0.28
C PHE A 85 7.06 7.43 0.07
N GLN A 86 7.21 6.49 -0.88
CA GLN A 86 8.03 5.30 -0.65
C GLN A 86 9.49 5.64 -0.33
N LYS A 87 10.08 6.66 -0.97
CA LYS A 87 11.44 7.10 -0.65
C LYS A 87 11.55 7.73 0.74
N ILE A 88 10.60 8.59 1.11
CA ILE A 88 10.60 9.26 2.41
C ILE A 88 10.42 8.25 3.55
N PHE A 89 9.40 7.40 3.45
CA PHE A 89 9.06 6.46 4.52
C PHE A 89 9.89 5.18 4.48
N GLY A 90 10.37 4.74 3.31
CA GLY A 90 11.26 3.59 3.17
C GLY A 90 12.66 3.84 3.76
N ALA A 91 13.10 5.10 3.85
CA ALA A 91 14.34 5.47 4.51
C ALA A 91 14.30 5.28 6.05
N ILE A 92 13.10 5.13 6.64
CA ILE A 92 12.93 4.99 8.08
C ILE A 92 13.32 3.55 8.50
N LYS A 93 14.52 3.42 9.05
CA LYS A 93 14.98 2.15 9.66
C LYS A 93 14.36 2.00 11.05
N THR A 94 13.23 1.31 11.12
CA THR A 94 12.57 0.97 12.39
C THR A 94 12.80 -0.49 12.77
N PRO A 95 13.07 -0.81 14.05
CA PRO A 95 13.12 -2.20 14.52
C PRO A 95 11.73 -2.86 14.57
N TYR A 96 10.65 -2.09 14.45
CA TYR A 96 9.27 -2.57 14.57
C TYR A 96 8.64 -3.01 13.23
N LYS A 97 9.45 -3.27 12.18
CA LYS A 97 8.96 -3.65 10.84
C LYS A 97 8.00 -4.84 10.86
N PHE A 98 8.21 -5.82 11.74
CA PHE A 98 7.32 -6.98 11.88
C PHE A 98 5.91 -6.58 12.34
N PHE A 99 5.82 -5.73 13.37
CA PHE A 99 4.54 -5.22 13.85
C PHE A 99 3.85 -4.35 12.80
N ILE A 100 4.61 -3.50 12.11
CA ILE A 100 4.08 -2.62 11.05
C ILE A 100 3.52 -3.45 9.89
N CYS A 101 4.19 -4.53 9.48
CA CYS A 101 3.67 -5.40 8.43
C CYS A 101 2.37 -6.13 8.84
N ARG A 102 2.26 -6.59 10.09
CA ARG A 102 1.04 -7.22 10.63
C ARG A 102 -0.14 -6.26 10.63
N ILE A 103 0.06 -5.07 11.20
CA ILE A 103 -0.96 -4.02 11.22
C ILE A 103 -1.26 -3.55 9.78
N GLY A 104 -0.25 -3.51 8.93
CA GLY A 104 -0.34 -3.14 7.53
C GLY A 104 -1.36 -3.98 6.75
N ILE A 105 -1.51 -5.27 7.06
CA ILE A 105 -2.52 -6.17 6.44
C ILE A 105 -3.95 -5.63 6.66
N ILE A 106 -4.19 -4.96 7.80
CA ILE A 106 -5.50 -4.39 8.17
C ILE A 106 -5.60 -2.92 7.73
N ILE A 107 -4.50 -2.18 7.73
CA ILE A 107 -4.52 -0.76 7.36
C ILE A 107 -4.68 -0.57 5.85
N TRP A 108 -4.01 -1.37 5.01
CA TRP A 108 -4.08 -1.14 3.56
C TRP A 108 -5.52 -1.26 3.00
N PRO A 109 -6.39 -2.20 3.44
CA PRO A 109 -7.77 -2.25 2.98
C PRO A 109 -8.59 -1.03 3.42
N LEU A 110 -8.34 -0.51 4.63
CA LEU A 110 -8.98 0.73 5.11
C LEU A 110 -8.56 1.94 4.27
N LEU A 111 -7.27 2.03 3.91
CA LEU A 111 -6.77 3.07 3.01
C LEU A 111 -7.34 2.91 1.61
N ALA A 112 -7.46 1.69 1.09
CA ALA A 112 -8.10 1.44 -0.19
C ALA A 112 -9.57 1.90 -0.18
N PHE A 113 -10.33 1.56 0.87
CA PHE A 113 -11.70 2.04 1.02
C PHE A 113 -11.76 3.58 1.02
N LEU A 114 -10.89 4.23 1.80
CA LEU A 114 -10.83 5.69 1.85
C LEU A 114 -10.46 6.30 0.49
N MET A 115 -9.54 5.69 -0.25
CA MET A 115 -9.17 6.10 -1.60
C MET A 115 -10.40 6.11 -2.52
N PHE A 116 -11.17 5.02 -2.59
CA PHE A 116 -12.38 4.96 -3.43
C PHE A 116 -13.50 5.90 -2.95
N TYR A 117 -13.69 6.02 -1.64
CA TYR A 117 -14.72 6.87 -1.05
C TYR A 117 -14.50 8.37 -1.32
N THR A 118 -13.23 8.78 -1.48
CA THR A 118 -12.84 10.19 -1.60
C THR A 118 -12.64 10.65 -3.05
N ILE A 119 -12.89 9.78 -4.04
CA ILE A 119 -12.79 10.14 -5.46
C ILE A 119 -13.87 11.16 -5.77
N PRO A 120 -13.50 12.36 -6.27
CA PRO A 120 -14.48 13.28 -6.80
C PRO A 120 -15.06 12.67 -8.07
N LEU A 121 -16.35 12.35 -8.04
CA LEU A 121 -17.09 11.94 -9.23
C LEU A 121 -17.39 13.22 -10.03
N ASN A 122 -16.99 13.26 -11.29
CA ASN A 122 -17.40 14.31 -12.21
C ASN A 122 -18.94 14.28 -12.31
N SER A 123 -19.61 15.21 -11.62
CA SER A 123 -21.04 15.51 -11.74
C SER A 123 -21.27 16.50 -12.87
#